data_AF-A0A419FGE8-F1
#
_entry.id   AF-A0A419FGE8-F1
#
_cell.length_a   1.000
_cell.length_b   1.000
_cell.length_c   1.000
_cell.angle_alpha   90.00
_cell.angle_beta   90.00
_cell.angle_gamma   90.00
#
_symmetry.space_group_name_H-M   'P 1'
#
loop_
_entity.id
_entity.type
_entity.pdbx_description
1 polymer ?
#
loop_
_entity_poly.entity_id
_entity_poly.type
_entity_poly.pdbx_seq_one_letter_code
_entity_poly.pdbx_strand_id
1 'polypeptide(L)'
;AALGKNLSLRKADYDAAGGLEGIGFSLTEDQALVQALTRRGGRMVFPLEREMMVDTPGVHTWNEFISQRMRWASGIKRLTVPGRISIAVMALRQFAVVGGVLAGWGPAWLLWGITAGVNFLIQARVTTALGMTRQLLYFPLWEIFFTWSAPVQAAFFLARRRVEWKGRRFGQGNPEARIQNSEEQEAGG
;
A
#
# COMPACT_ATOMS: atom_id res chain seq x y z
N ALA A 1 -5.42 -3.89 2.75
CA ALA A 1 -6.38 -2.79 2.57
C ALA A 1 -5.59 -1.53 2.23
N ALA A 2 -5.94 -0.84 1.14
CA ALA A 2 -5.60 0.57 0.95
C ALA A 2 -6.94 1.30 1.04
N LEU A 3 -7.10 2.27 1.94
CA LEU A 3 -8.38 2.93 2.17
C LEU A 3 -8.22 4.43 2.06
N GLY A 4 -7.88 4.85 0.85
CA GLY A 4 -7.69 6.26 0.50
C GLY A 4 -9.01 7.04 0.44
N LYS A 5 -9.16 7.85 -0.61
CA LYS A 5 -10.25 8.83 -0.74
C LYS A 5 -11.65 8.23 -0.92
N ASN A 6 -11.78 6.91 -1.03
CA ASN A 6 -13.04 6.21 -1.24
C ASN A 6 -13.43 5.37 -0.01
N LEU A 7 -13.56 6.04 1.14
CA LEU A 7 -13.91 5.42 2.41
C LEU A 7 -15.14 6.12 2.98
N SER A 8 -16.18 5.34 3.26
CA SER A 8 -17.36 5.78 4.01
C SER A 8 -17.48 4.98 5.30
N LEU A 9 -17.95 5.62 6.36
CA LEU A 9 -17.98 5.07 7.71
C LEU A 9 -19.17 5.64 8.49
N ARG A 10 -19.73 4.83 9.40
CA ARG A 10 -20.80 5.28 10.28
C ARG A 10 -20.24 6.28 11.28
N LYS A 11 -20.93 7.41 11.44
CA LYS A 11 -20.57 8.42 12.44
C LYS A 11 -20.47 7.83 13.85
N ALA A 12 -21.42 7.00 14.25
CA ALA A 12 -21.38 6.35 15.57
C ALA A 12 -20.13 5.50 15.79
N ASP A 13 -19.68 4.76 14.78
CA ASP A 13 -18.47 3.93 14.85
C ASP A 13 -17.20 4.80 14.93
N TYR A 14 -17.18 5.94 14.21
CA TYR A 14 -16.10 6.94 14.27
C TYR A 14 -15.97 7.59 15.64
N ASP A 15 -17.10 8.06 16.18
CA ASP A 15 -17.16 8.73 17.48
C ASP A 15 -16.77 7.75 18.60
N ALA A 16 -17.24 6.50 18.53
CA ALA A 16 -16.86 5.43 19.47
C ALA A 16 -15.36 5.04 19.38
N ALA A 17 -14.70 5.34 18.26
CA ALA A 17 -13.25 5.19 18.11
C ALA A 17 -12.45 6.38 18.68
N GLY A 18 -13.12 7.44 19.13
CA GLY A 18 -12.50 8.70 19.54
C GLY A 18 -12.05 9.55 18.35
N GLY A 19 -12.62 9.32 17.16
CA GLY A 19 -12.23 9.99 15.93
C GLY A 19 -10.78 9.74 15.51
N LEU A 20 -10.23 10.64 14.70
CA LEU A 20 -8.82 10.58 14.27
C LEU A 20 -7.84 10.90 15.42
N GLU A 21 -8.27 11.66 16.42
CA GLU A 21 -7.44 11.99 17.57
C GLU A 21 -7.23 10.76 18.46
N GLY A 22 -8.29 9.97 18.67
CA GLY A 22 -8.26 8.76 19.50
C GLY A 22 -7.41 7.61 18.95
N ILE A 23 -7.05 7.61 17.66
CA ILE A 23 -6.22 6.56 17.04
C ILE A 23 -4.71 6.86 17.11
N GLY A 24 -4.32 8.07 17.52
CA GLY A 24 -2.95 8.52 17.58
C GLY A 24 -2.30 8.75 16.21
N PHE A 25 -1.05 9.24 16.22
CA PHE A 25 -0.35 9.59 14.99
C PHE A 25 -0.06 8.37 14.11
N SER A 26 -0.33 8.49 12.81
CA SER A 26 -0.03 7.48 11.79
C SER A 26 0.20 8.15 10.44
N LEU A 27 1.20 7.70 9.67
CA LEU A 27 1.38 8.14 8.29
C LEU A 27 0.37 7.51 7.30
N THR A 28 -0.34 6.49 7.77
CA THR A 28 -1.45 5.81 7.10
C THR A 28 -2.67 5.88 8.04
N GLU A 29 -3.18 7.11 8.23
CA GLU A 29 -4.31 7.44 9.13
C GLU A 29 -5.55 6.63 8.78
N ASP A 30 -5.85 6.51 7.49
CA ASP A 30 -6.92 5.69 6.94
C ASP A 30 -6.86 4.22 7.39
N GLN A 31 -5.69 3.61 7.21
CA GLN A 31 -5.47 2.22 7.60
C GLN A 31 -5.58 2.06 9.12
N ALA A 32 -5.05 3.02 9.88
CA ALA A 32 -5.10 3.01 11.34
C ALA A 32 -6.55 3.13 11.85
N LEU A 33 -7.32 4.05 11.28
CA LEU A 33 -8.73 4.25 11.59
C LEU A 33 -9.52 2.97 11.33
N VAL A 34 -9.42 2.42 10.13
CA VAL A 34 -10.17 1.22 9.74
C VAL A 34 -9.81 0.02 10.60
N GLN A 35 -8.54 -0.11 10.96
CA GLN A 35 -8.12 -1.17 11.86
C GLN A 35 -8.71 -0.97 13.27
N ALA A 36 -8.74 0.26 13.78
CA ALA A 36 -9.36 0.56 15.06
C ALA A 36 -10.86 0.24 15.06
N LEU A 37 -11.56 0.51 13.96
CA LEU A 37 -12.97 0.15 13.78
C LEU A 37 -13.17 -1.37 13.69
N THR A 38 -12.34 -2.06 12.91
CA THR A 38 -12.42 -3.53 12.75
C THR A 38 -12.15 -4.25 14.08
N ARG A 39 -11.20 -3.78 14.89
CA ARG A 39 -10.92 -4.36 16.22
C ARG A 39 -12.10 -4.21 17.19
N ARG A 40 -12.97 -3.24 16.97
CA ARG A 40 -14.22 -3.03 17.73
C ARG A 40 -15.40 -3.87 17.22
N GLY A 41 -15.15 -4.80 16.29
CA GLY A 41 -16.20 -5.64 15.69
C GLY A 41 -16.86 -5.02 14.46
N GLY A 42 -16.37 -3.87 13.98
CA GLY A 42 -16.84 -3.25 12.75
C GLY A 42 -16.65 -4.19 11.54
N ARG A 43 -17.67 -4.25 10.68
CA ARG A 43 -17.63 -5.02 9.43
C ARG A 43 -17.28 -4.10 8.27
N MET A 44 -16.41 -4.58 7.39
CA MET A 44 -16.01 -3.89 6.17
C MET A 44 -16.66 -4.53 4.97
N VAL A 45 -17.19 -3.70 4.08
CA VAL A 45 -17.75 -4.11 2.79
C VAL A 45 -17.03 -3.38 1.67
N PHE A 46 -16.86 -4.06 0.55
CA PHE A 46 -16.22 -3.51 -0.65
C PHE A 46 -17.24 -3.58 -1.80
N PRO A 47 -18.21 -2.65 -1.84
CA PRO A 47 -19.19 -2.61 -2.93
C PRO A 47 -18.48 -2.38 -4.26
N LEU A 48 -18.92 -3.11 -5.28
CA LEU A 48 -18.37 -3.04 -6.63
C LEU A 48 -19.37 -2.33 -7.54
N GLU A 49 -19.60 -1.05 -7.24
CA GLU A 49 -20.58 -0.19 -7.90
C GLU A 49 -19.87 0.93 -8.66
N ARG A 50 -20.29 1.18 -9.90
CA ARG A 50 -19.68 2.18 -10.79
C ARG A 50 -19.85 3.59 -10.22
N GLU A 51 -20.98 3.85 -9.59
CA GLU A 51 -21.39 5.14 -9.03
C GLU A 51 -20.54 5.53 -7.82
N MET A 52 -19.88 4.55 -7.18
CA MET A 52 -18.98 4.76 -6.05
C MET A 52 -17.52 4.95 -6.46
N MET A 53 -17.21 4.99 -7.76
CA MET A 53 -15.83 5.19 -8.21
C MET A 53 -15.37 6.63 -7.97
N VAL A 54 -14.10 6.79 -7.60
CA VAL A 54 -13.45 8.10 -7.47
C VAL A 54 -12.16 8.10 -8.26
N ASP A 55 -11.93 9.17 -9.03
CA ASP A 55 -10.69 9.37 -9.76
C ASP A 55 -9.64 10.01 -8.85
N THR A 56 -8.42 9.50 -8.89
CA THR A 56 -7.28 10.07 -8.18
C THR A 56 -6.11 10.19 -9.14
N PRO A 57 -5.46 11.36 -9.25
CA PRO A 57 -4.29 11.52 -10.09
C PRO A 57 -3.17 10.60 -9.60
N GLY A 58 -2.43 10.03 -10.55
CA GLY A 58 -1.18 9.33 -10.26
C GLY A 58 -0.12 10.30 -9.71
N VAL A 59 0.93 9.75 -9.12
CA VAL A 59 2.13 10.50 -8.79
C VAL A 59 2.89 10.89 -10.07
N HIS A 60 3.55 12.04 -10.07
CA HIS A 60 4.19 12.60 -11.27
C HIS A 60 5.67 12.25 -11.37
N THR A 61 6.30 11.85 -10.26
CA THR A 61 7.73 11.51 -10.22
C THR A 61 8.03 10.18 -9.52
N TRP A 62 9.16 9.57 -9.87
CA TRP A 62 9.66 8.36 -9.19
C TRP A 62 9.95 8.60 -7.71
N ASN A 63 10.42 9.79 -7.35
CA ASN A 63 10.66 10.15 -5.96
C ASN A 63 9.35 10.19 -5.17
N GLU A 64 8.28 10.78 -5.71
CA GLU A 64 6.95 10.75 -5.09
C GLU A 64 6.41 9.32 -4.98
N PHE A 65 6.60 8.51 -6.02
CA PHE A 65 6.20 7.10 -5.99
C PHE A 65 6.89 6.33 -4.86
N ILE A 66 8.22 6.44 -4.75
CA ILE A 66 8.99 5.76 -3.71
C ILE A 66 8.58 6.27 -2.33
N SER A 67 8.44 7.58 -2.14
CA SER A 67 7.96 8.16 -0.87
C SER A 67 6.57 7.65 -0.49
N GLN A 68 5.66 7.51 -1.46
CA GLN A 68 4.34 6.91 -1.23
C GLN A 68 4.42 5.44 -0.80
N ARG A 69 5.29 4.64 -1.43
CA ARG A 69 5.50 3.22 -1.06
C ARG A 69 6.14 3.08 0.32
N MET A 70 7.13 3.91 0.64
CA MET A 70 7.76 3.95 1.96
C MET A 70 6.75 4.32 3.05
N ARG A 71 5.83 5.26 2.75
CA ARG A 71 4.72 5.61 3.63
C ARG A 71 3.81 4.39 3.89
N TRP A 72 3.42 3.66 2.85
CA TRP A 72 2.61 2.44 3.01
C TRP A 72 3.33 1.35 3.79
N ALA A 73 4.63 1.18 3.56
CA ALA A 73 5.46 0.23 4.29
C ALA A 73 5.49 0.53 5.80
N SER A 74 5.47 1.82 6.19
CA SER A 74 5.39 2.21 7.61
C SER A 74 4.10 1.72 8.31
N GLY A 75 3.01 1.57 7.55
CA GLY A 75 1.73 1.06 8.04
C GLY A 75 1.70 -0.45 8.27
N ILE A 76 2.65 -1.23 7.72
CA ILE A 76 2.64 -2.70 7.81
C ILE A 76 2.69 -3.18 9.27
N LYS A 77 3.45 -2.49 10.14
CA LYS A 77 3.58 -2.84 11.56
C LYS A 77 2.23 -2.80 12.29
N ARG A 78 1.31 -1.94 11.85
CA ARG A 78 0.00 -1.80 12.50
C ARG A 78 -0.92 -2.96 12.13
N LEU A 79 -0.78 -3.58 10.95
CA LEU A 79 -1.66 -4.65 10.45
C LEU A 79 -1.84 -5.83 11.42
N THR A 80 -3.00 -6.49 11.30
CA THR A 80 -3.27 -7.74 12.02
C THR A 80 -2.27 -8.83 11.64
N VAL A 81 -2.10 -9.86 12.48
CA VAL A 81 -1.20 -10.98 12.17
C VAL A 81 -1.51 -11.60 10.79
N PRO A 82 -2.78 -11.92 10.44
CA PRO A 82 -3.10 -12.41 9.10
C PRO A 82 -2.70 -11.42 7.99
N GLY A 83 -2.96 -10.11 8.19
CA GLY A 83 -2.58 -9.10 7.20
C GLY A 83 -1.07 -9.01 6.96
N ARG A 84 -0.26 -9.16 8.01
CA ARG A 84 1.21 -9.21 7.91
C ARG A 84 1.67 -10.47 7.17
N ILE A 85 1.07 -11.62 7.48
CA ILE A 85 1.35 -12.88 6.78
C ILE A 85 1.03 -12.76 5.30
N SER A 86 -0.13 -12.19 4.94
CA SER A 86 -0.51 -11.99 3.54
C SER A 86 0.51 -11.15 2.76
N ILE A 87 0.99 -10.05 3.34
CA ILE A 87 2.02 -9.22 2.70
C ILE A 87 3.34 -9.98 2.60
N ALA A 88 3.74 -10.72 3.63
CA ALA A 88 4.98 -11.50 3.62
C ALA A 88 4.95 -12.60 2.54
N VAL A 89 3.85 -13.35 2.43
CA VAL A 89 3.66 -14.37 1.39
C VAL A 89 3.68 -13.75 0.00
N MET A 90 3.01 -12.61 -0.20
CA MET A 90 3.03 -11.88 -1.48
C MET A 90 4.45 -11.47 -1.86
N ALA A 91 5.19 -10.85 -0.93
CA ALA A 91 6.57 -10.44 -1.15
C ALA A 91 7.46 -11.65 -1.45
N LEU A 92 7.37 -12.72 -0.66
CA LEU A 92 8.14 -13.94 -0.87
C LEU A 92 7.90 -14.56 -2.25
N ARG A 93 6.64 -14.62 -2.70
CA ARG A 93 6.31 -15.07 -4.06
C ARG A 93 6.98 -14.19 -5.12
N GLN A 94 6.96 -12.86 -4.95
CA GLN A 94 7.59 -11.95 -5.91
C GLN A 94 9.12 -12.14 -5.95
N PHE A 95 9.77 -12.28 -4.79
CA PHE A 95 11.20 -12.60 -4.73
C PHE A 95 11.52 -13.96 -5.36
N ALA A 96 10.74 -15.00 -5.08
CA ALA A 96 10.95 -16.33 -5.64
C ALA A 96 10.80 -16.35 -7.17
N VAL A 97 9.79 -15.65 -7.70
CA VAL A 97 9.60 -15.52 -9.14
C VAL A 97 10.76 -14.76 -9.79
N VAL A 98 11.10 -13.57 -9.28
CA VAL A 98 12.16 -12.74 -9.87
C VAL A 98 13.51 -13.45 -9.78
N GLY A 99 13.87 -13.97 -8.61
CA GLY A 99 15.12 -14.70 -8.41
C GLY A 99 15.21 -15.96 -9.27
N GLY A 100 14.11 -16.72 -9.35
CA GLY A 100 14.04 -17.92 -10.17
C GLY A 100 14.18 -17.63 -11.67
N VAL A 101 13.51 -16.59 -12.18
CA VAL A 101 13.64 -16.18 -13.59
C VAL A 101 15.08 -15.75 -13.89
N LEU A 102 15.70 -14.94 -13.02
CA LEU A 102 17.09 -14.49 -13.20
C LEU A 102 18.10 -15.64 -13.13
N ALA A 103 17.80 -16.68 -12.35
CA ALA A 103 18.62 -17.89 -12.27
C ALA A 103 18.37 -18.89 -13.43
N GLY A 104 17.49 -18.57 -14.38
CA GLY A 104 17.12 -19.48 -15.47
C GLY A 104 16.26 -20.68 -15.02
N TRP A 105 15.64 -20.60 -13.84
CA TRP A 105 14.82 -21.68 -13.29
C TRP A 105 13.45 -21.71 -13.96
N GLY A 106 13.27 -22.62 -14.93
CA GLY A 106 12.04 -22.79 -15.71
C GLY A 106 10.72 -22.78 -14.90
N PRO A 107 10.61 -23.49 -13.76
CA PRO A 107 9.43 -23.44 -12.89
C PRO A 107 9.01 -22.04 -12.41
N ALA A 108 9.94 -21.07 -12.34
CA ALA A 108 9.61 -19.70 -11.97
C ALA A 108 8.67 -19.03 -12.98
N TRP A 109 8.84 -19.33 -14.28
CA TRP A 109 7.94 -18.86 -15.34
C TRP A 109 6.55 -19.48 -15.22
N LEU A 110 6.46 -20.77 -14.86
CA LEU A 110 5.17 -21.43 -14.61
C LEU A 110 4.46 -20.80 -13.41
N LEU A 111 5.17 -20.61 -12.30
CA LEU A 111 4.62 -19.96 -11.11
C LEU A 111 4.13 -18.54 -11.45
N TRP A 112 4.92 -17.76 -12.17
CA TRP A 112 4.54 -16.43 -12.64
C TRP A 112 3.29 -16.48 -13.53
N GLY A 113 3.25 -17.38 -14.51
CA GLY A 113 2.12 -17.52 -15.43
C GLY A 113 0.81 -17.88 -14.73
N ILE A 114 0.83 -18.83 -13.79
CA ILE A 114 -0.35 -19.21 -12.99
C ILE A 114 -0.88 -18.00 -12.22
N THR A 115 0.01 -17.30 -11.51
CA THR A 115 -0.38 -16.17 -10.66
C THR A 115 -0.78 -14.95 -11.48
N ALA A 116 -0.12 -14.68 -12.60
CA ALA A 116 -0.55 -13.68 -13.58
C ALA A 116 -1.95 -14.00 -14.14
N GLY A 117 -2.23 -15.27 -14.45
CA GLY A 117 -3.56 -15.71 -14.87
C GLY A 117 -4.63 -15.46 -13.81
N VAL A 118 -4.36 -15.80 -12.54
CA VAL A 118 -5.28 -15.51 -11.42
C VAL A 118 -5.51 -14.00 -11.27
N ASN A 119 -4.44 -13.20 -11.29
CA ASN A 119 -4.54 -11.74 -11.21
C ASN A 119 -5.36 -11.18 -12.38
N PHE A 120 -5.15 -11.69 -13.59
CA PHE A 120 -5.92 -11.29 -14.77
C PHE A 120 -7.40 -11.58 -14.60
N LEU A 121 -7.78 -12.78 -14.14
CA LEU A 121 -9.18 -13.16 -13.94
C LEU A 121 -9.87 -12.26 -12.90
N ILE A 122 -9.19 -11.96 -11.79
CA ILE A 122 -9.70 -11.03 -10.77
C ILE A 122 -9.86 -9.62 -11.36
N GLN A 123 -8.84 -9.11 -12.04
CA GLN A 123 -8.87 -7.78 -12.64
C GLN A 123 -9.94 -7.67 -13.73
N ALA A 124 -10.10 -8.72 -14.56
CA ALA A 124 -11.12 -8.79 -15.60
C ALA A 124 -12.52 -8.76 -14.99
N ARG A 125 -12.75 -9.52 -13.91
CA ARG A 125 -14.04 -9.51 -13.21
C ARG A 125 -14.37 -8.13 -12.64
N VAL A 126 -13.41 -7.50 -11.96
CA VAL A 126 -13.56 -6.18 -11.32
C VAL A 126 -13.78 -5.08 -12.37
N THR A 127 -12.91 -5.00 -13.37
CA THR A 127 -13.02 -3.98 -14.42
C THR A 127 -14.25 -4.17 -15.28
N THR A 128 -14.72 -5.40 -15.50
CA THR A 128 -15.99 -5.64 -16.20
C THR A 128 -17.18 -5.16 -15.39
N ALA A 129 -17.22 -5.46 -14.09
CA ALA A 129 -18.30 -5.00 -13.20
C ALA A 129 -18.38 -3.47 -13.11
N LEU A 130 -17.22 -2.80 -13.13
CA LEU A 130 -17.13 -1.34 -13.15
C LEU A 130 -17.23 -0.75 -14.58
N GLY A 131 -17.33 -1.62 -15.60
CA GLY A 131 -17.17 -1.37 -17.04
C GLY A 131 -16.06 -0.39 -17.41
N MET A 132 -14.87 -0.71 -16.89
CA MET A 132 -13.55 -0.15 -17.18
C MET A 132 -12.68 -1.16 -17.97
N THR A 133 -13.29 -2.01 -18.81
CA THR A 133 -12.61 -3.14 -19.48
C THR A 133 -11.40 -2.72 -20.32
N ARG A 134 -11.38 -1.48 -20.83
CA ARG A 134 -10.22 -0.92 -21.56
C ARG A 134 -8.94 -0.92 -20.71
N GLN A 135 -9.03 -0.92 -19.38
CA GLN A 135 -7.87 -1.00 -18.49
C GLN A 135 -7.12 -2.33 -18.61
N LEU A 136 -7.78 -3.40 -19.06
CA LEU A 136 -7.15 -4.71 -19.25
C LEU A 136 -6.06 -4.69 -20.34
N LEU A 137 -6.10 -3.71 -21.26
CA LEU A 137 -5.03 -3.51 -22.24
C LEU A 137 -3.68 -3.22 -21.58
N TYR A 138 -3.68 -2.60 -20.38
CA TYR A 138 -2.47 -2.28 -19.64
C TYR A 138 -2.05 -3.40 -18.67
N PHE A 139 -2.83 -4.48 -18.57
CA PHE A 139 -2.55 -5.57 -17.64
C PHE A 139 -1.16 -6.19 -17.82
N PRO A 140 -0.67 -6.50 -19.04
CA PRO A 140 0.64 -7.14 -19.19
C PRO A 140 1.78 -6.27 -18.63
N LEU A 141 1.75 -4.96 -18.91
CA LEU A 141 2.72 -4.01 -18.37
C LEU A 141 2.59 -3.88 -16.85
N TRP A 142 1.37 -3.83 -16.35
CA TRP A 142 1.09 -3.76 -14.91
C TRP A 142 1.55 -5.00 -14.16
N GLU A 143 1.34 -6.21 -14.68
CA GLU A 143 1.73 -7.46 -14.01
C GLU A 143 3.26 -7.60 -13.96
N ILE A 144 3.96 -7.21 -15.04
CA ILE A 144 5.43 -7.11 -15.01
C ILE A 144 5.84 -6.11 -13.93
N PHE A 145 5.34 -4.88 -13.97
CA PHE A 145 5.66 -3.86 -12.97
C PHE A 145 5.38 -4.33 -11.53
N PHE A 146 4.22 -4.94 -11.29
CA PHE A 146 3.81 -5.45 -9.98
C PHE A 146 4.70 -6.58 -9.49
N THR A 147 5.10 -7.51 -10.37
CA THR A 147 5.99 -8.63 -10.05
C THR A 147 7.36 -8.15 -9.56
N TRP A 148 7.90 -7.11 -10.19
CA TRP A 148 9.19 -6.51 -9.82
C TRP A 148 9.09 -5.55 -8.63
N SER A 149 7.87 -5.21 -8.19
CA SER A 149 7.66 -4.13 -7.24
C SER A 149 8.19 -4.45 -5.83
N ALA A 150 8.06 -5.66 -5.28
CA ALA A 150 8.59 -5.94 -3.93
C ALA A 150 10.12 -5.95 -3.87
N PRO A 151 10.86 -6.61 -4.79
CA PRO A 151 12.32 -6.53 -4.78
C PRO A 151 12.85 -5.10 -4.86
N VAL A 152 12.27 -4.29 -5.77
CA VAL A 152 12.63 -2.88 -5.93
C VAL A 152 12.29 -2.08 -4.68
N GLN A 153 11.09 -2.24 -4.12
CA GLN A 153 10.69 -1.55 -2.89
C GLN A 153 11.56 -1.96 -1.70
N ALA A 154 11.95 -3.23 -1.58
CA ALA A 154 12.83 -3.69 -0.51
C ALA A 154 14.23 -3.07 -0.64
N ALA A 155 14.77 -2.99 -1.86
CA ALA A 155 16.05 -2.30 -2.11
C ALA A 155 15.97 -0.82 -1.67
N PHE A 156 14.89 -0.11 -2.02
CA PHE A 156 14.67 1.25 -1.56
C PHE A 156 14.44 1.35 -0.06
N PHE A 157 13.77 0.38 0.56
CA PHE A 157 13.55 0.35 2.00
C PHE A 157 14.88 0.16 2.75
N LEU A 158 15.79 -0.66 2.24
CA LEU A 158 17.14 -0.82 2.80
C LEU A 158 18.00 0.43 2.58
N ALA A 159 17.88 1.08 1.41
CA ALA A 159 18.67 2.26 1.07
C ALA A 159 18.19 3.57 1.73
N ARG A 160 16.86 3.76 1.87
CA ARG A 160 16.26 4.98 2.43
C ARG A 160 15.76 4.74 3.85
N ARG A 161 16.43 5.37 4.82
CA ARG A 161 16.06 5.32 6.25
C ARG A 161 14.97 6.33 6.66
N ARG A 162 14.44 7.11 5.72
CA ARG A 162 13.53 8.24 5.99
C ARG A 162 12.32 8.20 5.06
N VAL A 163 11.18 8.64 5.58
CA VAL A 163 9.92 8.83 4.83
C VAL A 163 9.63 10.33 4.77
N GLU A 164 9.47 10.87 3.57
CA GLU A 164 9.04 12.25 3.35
C GLU A 164 7.53 12.30 3.08
N TRP A 165 6.81 13.12 3.82
CA TRP A 165 5.36 13.27 3.67
C TRP A 165 4.88 14.68 4.05
N LYS A 166 4.18 15.35 3.12
CA LYS A 166 3.67 16.72 3.28
C LYS A 166 4.75 17.70 3.78
N GLY A 167 5.94 17.66 3.16
CA GLY A 167 7.08 18.50 3.54
C GLY A 167 7.78 18.12 4.86
N ARG A 168 7.39 17.02 5.52
CA ARG A 168 7.96 16.57 6.80
C ARG A 168 8.75 15.27 6.62
N ARG A 169 9.79 15.08 7.45
CA ARG A 169 10.67 13.90 7.46
C ARG A 169 10.44 13.04 8.70
N PHE A 170 10.25 11.74 8.48
CA PHE A 170 9.99 10.75 9.52
C PHE A 170 11.00 9.60 9.47
N GLY A 171 11.40 9.08 10.64
CA GLY A 171 12.25 7.90 10.73
C GLY A 171 11.49 6.62 10.36
N GLN A 172 12.12 5.75 9.56
CA GLN A 172 11.53 4.48 9.13
C GLN A 172 11.14 3.52 10.28
N GLY A 173 11.92 3.54 11.37
CA GLY A 173 11.71 2.67 12.54
C GLY A 173 10.70 3.23 13.55
N ASN A 174 10.60 4.56 13.64
CA ASN A 174 9.75 5.31 14.55
C ASN A 174 9.15 6.51 13.79
N PRO A 175 7.97 6.36 13.17
CA PRO A 175 7.31 7.44 12.45
C PRO A 175 6.80 8.55 13.38
N GLU A 176 6.78 8.35 14.70
CA GLU A 176 6.40 9.37 15.69
C GLU A 176 7.58 10.28 16.04
N ALA A 177 8.82 9.80 15.87
CA ALA A 177 10.02 10.61 15.98
C ALA A 177 10.16 11.50 14.73
N ARG A 178 9.62 12.72 14.82
CA ARG A 178 9.89 13.80 13.87
C ARG A 178 11.40 14.00 13.81
N ILE A 179 11.99 13.87 12.62
CA ILE A 179 13.37 14.30 12.40
C ILE A 179 13.27 15.81 12.19
N GLN A 180 13.50 16.59 13.25
CA GLN A 180 13.68 18.04 13.11
C GLN A 180 14.87 18.29 12.20
N ASN A 181 14.71 19.16 11.20
CA ASN A 181 15.86 19.64 10.43
C ASN A 181 16.76 20.39 11.41
N SER A 182 18.06 20.11 11.37
CA SER A 182 19.12 20.82 12.10
C SER A 182 19.19 22.32 11.76
N GLU A 183 18.45 22.79 10.75
CA GLU A 183 18.39 24.20 10.34
C GLU A 183 17.57 25.09 11.31
N GLU A 184 16.71 24.53 12.17
CA GLU A 184 16.01 25.30 13.21
C GLU A 184 16.89 25.56 14.46
N GLN A 185 18.06 24.92 14.59
CA GLN A 185 18.99 25.19 15.71
C GLN A 185 19.99 26.32 15.42
N GLU A 186 20.27 26.64 14.15
CA GLU A 186 21.20 27.72 13.78
C GLU A 186 20.52 29.07 13.55
N ALA A 187 19.18 29.12 13.41
CA ALA A 187 18.43 30.37 13.26
C ALA A 187 17.95 30.99 14.59
N GLY A 188 18.31 30.39 15.72
CA GLY A 188 17.89 30.82 17.07
C GLY A 188 19.01 30.88 18.10
N GLY A 189 20.27 31.00 17.66
CA GLY A 189 21.46 31.21 18.49
C GLY A 189 22.01 32.61 18.36
#